data_AF-A0A6B0GX12-F1
#
_entry.id   AF-A0A6B0GX12-F1
#
_cell.length_a   1.000
_cell.length_b   1.000
_cell.length_c   1.000
_cell.angle_alpha   90.00
_cell.angle_beta   90.00
_cell.angle_gamma   90.00
#
_symmetry.space_group_name_H-M   'P 1'
#
loop_
_entity.id
_entity.type
_entity.pdbx_description
1 polymer ?
#
loop_
_entity_poly.entity_id
_entity_poly.type
_entity_poly.pdbx_seq_one_letter_code
_entity_poly.pdbx_strand_id
1 'polypeptide(L)'
;MNEAIYRCSTGEYVSETQIWERFEDGSWTPYCWDDENGTEWVKTPSGRSLKLVPVASGMLPVGTSVVSRGQGVAVEAKLPSRR
;
A
#
# COMPACT_ATOMS: atom_id res chain seq x y z
N MET A 1 -13.49 3.66 -8.44
CA MET A 1 -13.09 2.81 -7.30
C MET A 1 -12.61 3.75 -6.21
N ASN A 2 -13.15 3.64 -4.99
CA ASN A 2 -12.59 4.35 -3.84
C ASN A 2 -11.35 3.57 -3.39
N GLU A 3 -10.19 4.21 -3.41
CA GLU A 3 -8.93 3.62 -2.93
C GLU A 3 -8.91 3.62 -1.39
N ALA A 4 -8.53 2.50 -0.77
CA ALA A 4 -8.41 2.43 0.68
C ALA A 4 -7.22 3.25 1.17
N ILE A 5 -7.39 3.99 2.26
CA ILE A 5 -6.36 4.79 2.91
C ILE A 5 -6.07 4.21 4.28
N TYR A 6 -4.80 4.13 4.64
CA TYR A 6 -4.33 3.64 5.92
C TYR A 6 -3.54 4.74 6.62
N ARG A 7 -3.69 4.82 7.95
CA ARG A 7 -2.86 5.64 8.81
C ARG A 7 -1.74 4.79 9.36
N CYS A 8 -0.51 5.18 9.06
CA CYS A 8 0.69 4.58 9.60
C CYS A 8 0.93 5.04 11.04
N SER A 9 1.54 4.19 11.86
CA SER A 9 2.04 4.55 13.20
C SER A 9 3.05 5.70 13.21
N THR A 10 3.63 6.08 12.06
CA THR A 10 4.44 7.31 11.91
C THR A 10 3.58 8.59 11.90
N GLY A 11 2.27 8.46 11.74
CA GLY A 11 1.32 9.56 11.56
C GLY A 11 0.99 9.86 10.09
N GLU A 12 1.72 9.28 9.14
CA GLU A 12 1.50 9.46 7.71
C GLU A 12 0.28 8.67 7.22
N TYR A 13 -0.34 9.16 6.15
CA TYR A 13 -1.38 8.42 5.42
C TYR A 13 -0.77 7.80 4.18
N VAL A 14 -1.10 6.54 3.93
CA VAL A 14 -0.66 5.78 2.77
C VAL A 14 -1.86 5.14 2.12
N SER A 15 -1.91 5.13 0.80
CA SER A 15 -2.95 4.42 0.07
C SER A 15 -2.63 2.94 -0.07
N GLU A 16 -3.64 2.13 -0.35
CA GLU A 16 -3.46 0.71 -0.67
C GLU A 16 -2.45 0.49 -1.80
N THR A 17 -2.51 1.29 -2.87
CA THR A 17 -1.53 1.21 -3.97
C THR A 17 -0.11 1.47 -3.48
N GLN A 18 0.09 2.50 -2.65
CA GLN A 18 1.41 2.81 -2.08
C GLN A 18 1.90 1.75 -1.10
N ILE A 19 1.01 0.99 -0.46
CA ILE A 19 1.39 -0.15 0.36
C ILE A 19 1.92 -1.27 -0.54
N TRP A 20 1.17 -1.60 -1.60
CA TRP A 20 1.59 -2.60 -2.59
C TRP A 20 2.92 -2.25 -3.26
N GLU A 21 3.10 -1.00 -3.69
CA GLU A 21 4.38 -0.54 -4.27
C GLU A 21 5.56 -0.79 -3.32
N ARG A 22 5.38 -0.55 -2.02
CA ARG A 22 6.42 -0.78 -1.00
C ARG A 22 6.65 -2.26 -0.69
N PHE A 23 5.67 -3.12 -0.95
CA PHE A 23 5.86 -4.56 -0.86
C PHE A 23 6.67 -5.07 -2.06
N GLU A 24 6.32 -4.61 -3.26
CA GLU A 24 6.99 -5.00 -4.51
C GLU A 24 8.44 -4.51 -4.58
N ASP A 25 8.74 -3.31 -4.07
CA ASP A 25 10.11 -2.79 -4.04
C ASP A 25 10.95 -3.31 -2.85
N GLY A 26 10.35 -4.12 -1.97
CA GLY A 26 11.00 -4.70 -0.80
C GLY A 26 11.26 -3.70 0.35
N SER A 27 10.72 -2.48 0.28
CA SER A 27 10.80 -1.50 1.36
C SER A 27 10.08 -2.02 2.60
N TRP A 28 8.93 -2.67 2.46
CA TRP A 28 8.14 -3.18 3.57
C TRP A 28 7.92 -4.69 3.44
N THR A 29 8.10 -5.42 4.54
CA THR A 29 7.76 -6.84 4.64
C THR A 29 6.54 -7.02 5.55
N PRO A 30 5.37 -7.44 5.04
CA PRO A 30 4.21 -7.75 5.88
C PRO A 30 4.52 -8.97 6.75
N TYR A 31 4.05 -8.96 8.01
CA TYR A 31 4.29 -10.08 8.92
C TYR A 31 3.10 -10.44 9.82
N CYS A 32 2.09 -9.57 9.91
CA CYS A 32 0.90 -9.84 10.69
C CYS A 32 -0.28 -9.06 10.12
N TRP A 33 -1.43 -9.73 10.05
CA TRP A 33 -2.68 -9.17 9.61
C TRP A 33 -3.76 -9.46 10.65
N ASP A 34 -4.59 -8.47 10.93
CA ASP A 34 -5.78 -8.58 11.78
C ASP A 34 -7.02 -8.48 10.90
N ASP A 35 -7.65 -9.63 10.66
CA ASP A 35 -8.87 -9.76 9.87
C ASP A 35 -10.08 -9.01 10.47
N GLU A 36 -10.11 -8.79 11.78
CA GLU A 36 -11.23 -8.14 12.45
C GLU A 36 -11.23 -6.63 12.18
N ASN A 37 -10.04 -6.00 12.25
CA ASN A 37 -9.90 -4.55 12.14
C ASN A 37 -9.26 -4.09 10.82
N GLY A 38 -8.89 -5.03 9.94
CA GLY A 38 -8.16 -4.76 8.70
C GLY A 38 -6.80 -4.10 8.94
N THR A 39 -6.18 -4.38 10.09
CA THR A 39 -4.90 -3.77 10.46
C THR A 39 -3.75 -4.62 9.94
N GLU A 40 -2.79 -3.98 9.28
CA GLU A 40 -1.58 -4.62 8.78
C GLU A 40 -0.36 -4.17 9.61
N TRP A 41 0.55 -5.10 9.88
CA TRP A 41 1.85 -4.79 10.46
C TRP A 41 2.96 -5.19 9.51
N VAL A 42 3.85 -4.22 9.27
CA VAL A 42 4.95 -4.35 8.32
C VAL A 42 6.27 -4.05 9.00
N LYS A 43 7.35 -4.62 8.47
CA LYS A 43 8.72 -4.36 8.91
C LYS A 43 9.48 -3.61 7.82
N THR A 44 10.15 -2.53 8.20
CA THR A 44 11.03 -1.76 7.29
C THR A 44 12.40 -2.44 7.15
N PRO A 45 13.27 -2.02 6.21
CA PRO A 45 14.58 -2.63 6.03
C PRO A 45 15.51 -2.32 7.22
N SER A 46 15.25 -1.22 7.93
CA SER A 46 15.91 -0.88 9.20
C SER A 46 15.45 -1.74 10.39
N GLY A 47 14.52 -2.67 10.17
CA GLY A 47 13.98 -3.57 11.20
C GLY A 47 12.89 -2.95 12.07
N ARG A 48 12.44 -1.72 11.77
CA ARG A 48 11.35 -1.05 12.50
C ARG A 48 10.01 -1.66 12.13
N SER A 49 9.17 -1.93 13.12
CA SER A 49 7.77 -2.30 12.92
C SER A 49 6.89 -1.07 12.74
N LEU A 50 6.01 -1.11 11.75
CA LEU A 50 4.99 -0.11 11.50
C LEU A 50 3.60 -0.78 11.54
N LYS A 51 2.62 -0.06 12.10
CA LYS A 51 1.21 -0.45 12.10
C LYS A 51 0.46 0.40 11.08
N LEU A 52 -0.34 -0.22 10.23
CA LEU A 52 -1.19 0.42 9.23
C LEU A 52 -2.65 0.14 9.61
N VAL A 53 -3.38 1.21 9.94
CA VAL A 53 -4.79 1.11 10.35
C VAL A 53 -5.67 1.71 9.27
N PRO A 54 -6.69 1.00 8.76
CA PRO A 54 -7.56 1.52 7.73
C PRO A 54 -8.32 2.75 8.24
N VAL A 55 -8.46 3.74 7.38
CA VAL A 55 -9.15 5.00 7.67
C VAL A 55 -10.49 4.97 6.96
N ALA A 56 -11.57 5.02 7.73
CA ALA A 56 -12.91 5.14 7.18
C ALA A 56 -13.00 6.43 6.34
N SER A 57 -13.63 6.37 5.16
CA SER A 57 -13.65 7.47 4.19
C SER A 57 -14.21 8.78 4.74
N GLY A 58 -15.05 8.74 5.78
CA GLY A 58 -15.60 9.92 6.47
C GLY A 58 -14.74 10.49 7.61
N MET A 59 -13.61 9.86 7.94
CA MET A 59 -12.68 10.31 8.99
C MET A 59 -11.42 10.99 8.46
N LEU A 60 -11.28 11.10 7.14
CA LEU A 60 -10.19 11.87 6.56
C LEU A 60 -10.36 13.36 6.92
N PRO A 61 -9.28 14.06 7.31
CA PRO A 61 -9.35 15.49 7.59
C PRO A 61 -9.96 16.27 6.41
N VAL A 62 -10.82 17.24 6.74
CA VAL A 62 -11.39 18.17 5.75
C VAL A 62 -10.25 18.84 4.98
N GLY A 63 -10.24 18.71 3.65
CA GLY A 63 -9.16 19.21 2.78
C GLY A 63 -8.17 18.14 2.30
N THR A 64 -8.34 16.87 2.69
CA THR A 64 -7.53 15.76 2.16
C THR A 64 -8.04 15.37 0.77
N SER A 65 -7.30 15.73 -0.28
CA SER A 65 -7.54 15.25 -1.64
C SER A 65 -6.67 14.03 -1.93
N VAL A 66 -7.31 12.86 -2.12
CA VAL A 66 -6.65 11.68 -2.67
C VAL A 66 -6.45 11.92 -4.17
N VAL A 67 -5.22 12.21 -4.57
CA VAL A 67 -4.88 12.40 -5.98
C VAL A 67 -4.21 11.14 -6.48
N SER A 68 -4.94 10.33 -7.25
CA SER A 68 -4.36 9.22 -7.99
C SER A 68 -3.41 9.79 -9.05
N ARG A 69 -2.11 9.55 -8.90
CA ARG A 69 -1.11 9.84 -9.94
C ARG A 69 -0.81 8.55 -10.68
N GLY A 70 -1.71 8.15 -11.58
CA GLY A 70 -1.52 6.94 -12.36
C GLY A 70 -0.32 7.03 -13.30
N GLN A 71 0.54 6.01 -13.31
CA GLN A 71 1.35 5.64 -14.48
C GLN A 71 1.52 4.12 -14.60
N GLY A 72 0.73 3.52 -15.50
CA GLY A 72 1.18 2.50 -16.45
C GLY A 72 1.08 1.02 -16.07
N VAL A 73 0.59 0.22 -17.02
CA VAL A 73 0.80 -1.23 -17.12
C VAL A 73 1.65 -1.48 -18.36
N ALA A 74 2.75 -2.22 -18.24
CA ALA A 74 3.50 -2.73 -19.39
C ALA A 74 3.51 -4.27 -19.36
N VAL A 75 3.03 -4.86 -20.46
CA VAL A 75 2.96 -6.32 -20.66
C VAL A 75 3.81 -6.65 -21.88
N GLU A 76 4.86 -7.46 -21.72
CA GLU A 76 5.61 -8.01 -22.86
C GLU A 76 5.49 -9.54 -22.88
N ALA A 77 4.86 -10.07 -23.93
CA ALA A 77 4.80 -11.49 -24.20
C ALA A 77 5.98 -11.91 -25.10
N LYS A 78 6.85 -12.79 -24.60
CA LYS A 78 7.92 -13.39 -25.39
C LYS A 78 7.37 -14.58 -26.19
N LEU A 79 7.16 -14.41 -27.49
CA LEU A 79 6.84 -15.54 -28.38
C LEU A 79 8.04 -16.51 -28.41
N PRO A 80 7.83 -17.84 -28.27
CA PRO A 80 8.91 -18.80 -28.46
C PRO A 80 9.34 -18.79 -29.93
N SER A 81 10.63 -18.51 -30.17
CA SER A 81 11.25 -18.68 -31.48
C SER A 81 11.26 -20.18 -31.82
N ARG A 82 10.36 -20.63 -32.70
CA ARG A 82 10.48 -21.95 -33.31
C ARG A 82 11.56 -21.86 -34.40
N ARG A 83 12.60 -22.68 -34.22
CA ARG A 83 13.69 -22.93 -35.18
C ARG A 83 13.17 -23.60 -36.44
#